data_AF-A0A318HJ88-F1
#
_entry.id   AF-A0A318HJ88-F1
#
_cell.length_a   1.000
_cell.length_b   1.000
_cell.length_c   1.000
_cell.angle_alpha   90.00
_cell.angle_beta   90.00
_cell.angle_gamma   90.00
#
_symmetry.space_group_name_H-M   'P 1'
#
loop_
_entity.id
_entity.type
_entity.pdbx_description
1 polymer ?
#
loop_
_entity_poly.entity_id
_entity_poly.type
_entity_poly.pdbx_seq_one_letter_code
_entity_poly.pdbx_strand_id
1 'polypeptide(L)'
;MPTYHSPVTRTRLYVVVVVAVASGIGAYLLGATAVWSLVIGALAPAVLAATPRFLRGALDGVTTRDDESADMSGTEFEDYIAGIARACGLPVIMTSITGDWGVDIIVGKRPNRLAIQCKRQSRPVGASAIQEVVAGAPMQDCTKTMVVTNNEFTPAARKLAELHGCELVGRSDLPGLRATIRRLTQPCEPTEVS
;
A
#
# COMPACT_ATOMS: atom_id res chain seq x y z
N MET A 1 -31.47 -24.17 -10.27
CA MET A 1 -30.67 -22.93 -10.10
C MET A 1 -29.59 -23.22 -9.06
N PRO A 2 -28.30 -23.23 -9.42
CA PRO A 2 -27.21 -23.35 -8.45
C PRO A 2 -26.98 -22.00 -7.77
N THR A 3 -27.02 -21.99 -6.44
CA THR A 3 -26.76 -20.81 -5.62
C THR A 3 -25.27 -20.47 -5.63
N TYR A 4 -24.94 -19.29 -6.15
CA TYR A 4 -23.60 -18.73 -6.17
C TYR A 4 -23.18 -18.35 -4.74
N HIS A 5 -22.45 -19.23 -4.05
CA HIS A 5 -21.77 -18.89 -2.80
C HIS A 5 -20.54 -18.04 -3.11
N SER A 6 -20.64 -16.73 -2.85
CA SER A 6 -19.52 -15.80 -3.05
C SER A 6 -18.30 -16.19 -2.18
N PRO A 7 -17.06 -16.09 -2.69
CA PRO A 7 -15.84 -16.45 -1.95
C PRO A 7 -15.65 -15.62 -0.66
N VAL A 8 -16.27 -14.43 -0.59
CA VAL A 8 -16.25 -13.53 0.56
C VAL A 8 -16.91 -14.15 1.80
N THR A 9 -17.94 -14.99 1.62
CA THR A 9 -18.65 -15.63 2.73
C THR A 9 -17.80 -16.70 3.42
N ARG A 10 -16.96 -17.41 2.66
CA ARG A 10 -16.06 -18.46 3.20
C ARG A 10 -14.95 -17.85 4.05
N THR A 11 -14.36 -16.75 3.59
CA THR A 11 -13.32 -16.03 4.34
C THR A 11 -13.86 -15.45 5.64
N ARG A 12 -15.07 -14.86 5.63
CA ARG A 12 -15.71 -14.35 6.85
C ARG A 12 -16.02 -15.44 7.86
N LEU A 13 -16.54 -16.58 7.39
CA LEU A 13 -16.82 -17.74 8.25
C LEU A 13 -15.54 -18.30 8.87
N TYR A 14 -14.47 -18.43 8.07
CA TYR A 14 -13.17 -18.90 8.54
C TYR A 14 -12.60 -18.01 9.65
N VAL A 15 -12.62 -16.68 9.45
CA VAL A 15 -12.12 -15.73 10.45
C VAL A 15 -12.92 -15.80 11.76
N VAL A 16 -14.24 -15.92 11.68
CA VAL A 16 -15.11 -16.06 12.86
C VAL A 16 -14.75 -17.32 13.67
N VAL A 17 -14.54 -18.45 12.99
CA VAL A 17 -14.18 -19.72 13.65
C VAL A 17 -12.80 -19.62 14.31
N VAL A 18 -11.81 -19.05 13.63
CA VAL A 18 -10.46 -18.89 14.18
C VAL A 18 -10.47 -18.02 15.45
N VAL A 19 -11.20 -16.90 15.43
CA VAL A 19 -11.32 -16.00 16.60
C VAL A 19 -12.01 -16.68 17.77
N ALA A 20 -13.07 -17.45 17.51
CA ALA A 20 -13.80 -18.19 18.55
C ALA A 20 -12.91 -19.23 19.24
N VAL A 21 -12.17 -20.01 18.45
CA VAL A 21 -11.29 -21.07 18.96
C VAL A 21 -10.11 -20.47 19.73
N ALA A 22 -9.45 -19.45 19.18
CA ALA A 22 -8.29 -18.83 19.81
C ALA A 22 -8.63 -18.18 21.16
N SER A 23 -9.76 -17.45 21.24
CA SER A 23 -10.21 -16.80 22.47
C SER A 23 -10.64 -17.80 23.54
N GLY A 24 -11.32 -18.89 23.16
CA GLY A 24 -11.69 -19.96 24.09
C GLY A 24 -10.49 -20.72 24.65
N ILE A 25 -9.53 -21.08 23.80
CA ILE A 25 -8.29 -21.76 24.23
C ILE A 25 -7.46 -20.82 25.12
N GLY A 26 -7.29 -19.55 24.74
CA GLY A 26 -6.56 -18.57 25.53
C GLY A 26 -7.16 -18.37 26.92
N ALA A 27 -8.49 -18.26 27.02
CA ALA A 27 -9.17 -18.14 28.30
C ALA A 27 -8.94 -19.36 29.20
N TYR A 28 -8.98 -20.58 28.64
CA TYR A 28 -8.73 -21.81 29.38
C TYR A 28 -7.28 -21.88 29.91
N LEU A 29 -6.30 -21.53 29.07
CA LEU A 29 -4.89 -21.50 29.46
C LEU A 29 -4.59 -20.44 30.53
N LEU A 30 -5.36 -19.36 30.57
CA LEU A 30 -5.28 -18.30 31.59
C LEU A 30 -6.09 -18.63 32.87
N GLY A 31 -6.63 -19.84 32.99
CA GLY A 31 -7.28 -20.33 34.21
C GLY A 31 -8.80 -20.14 34.26
N ALA A 32 -9.45 -19.74 33.17
CA ALA A 32 -10.92 -19.78 33.12
C ALA A 32 -11.42 -21.23 33.14
N THR A 33 -12.55 -21.46 33.80
CA THR A 33 -13.19 -22.78 33.78
C THR A 33 -13.70 -23.09 32.38
N ALA A 34 -13.81 -24.39 32.04
CA ALA A 34 -14.25 -24.82 30.71
C ALA A 34 -15.57 -24.18 30.25
N VAL A 35 -16.50 -23.95 31.19
CA VAL A 35 -17.77 -23.26 30.91
C VAL A 35 -17.53 -21.81 30.49
N TRP A 36 -16.70 -21.07 31.23
CA TRP A 36 -16.38 -19.68 30.89
C TRP A 36 -15.54 -19.55 29.62
N SER A 37 -14.64 -20.50 29.34
CA SER A 37 -13.88 -20.56 28.09
C SER A 37 -14.78 -20.73 26.86
N LEU A 38 -15.81 -21.56 26.95
CA LEU A 38 -16.80 -21.75 25.88
C LEU A 38 -17.66 -20.49 25.67
N VAL A 39 -18.08 -19.84 26.76
CA VAL A 39 -18.84 -18.58 26.71
C VAL A 39 -18.02 -17.47 26.06
N ILE A 40 -16.74 -17.33 26.42
CA ILE A 40 -15.83 -16.33 25.82
C ILE A 40 -15.62 -16.63 24.33
N GLY A 41 -15.37 -17.89 23.97
CA GLY A 41 -15.20 -18.28 22.57
C GLY A 41 -16.44 -18.00 21.71
N ALA A 42 -17.64 -18.17 22.26
CA ALA A 42 -18.88 -17.89 21.56
C ALA A 42 -19.18 -16.38 21.42
N LEU A 43 -18.85 -15.59 22.43
CA LEU A 43 -19.17 -14.15 22.46
C LEU A 43 -18.13 -13.28 21.76
N ALA A 44 -16.85 -13.66 21.78
CA ALA A 44 -15.77 -12.85 21.22
C ALA A 44 -15.99 -12.44 19.75
N PRO A 45 -16.43 -13.32 18.83
CA PRO A 45 -16.70 -12.93 17.45
C PRO A 45 -17.88 -11.95 17.32
N ALA A 46 -18.92 -12.10 18.14
CA ALA A 46 -20.08 -11.22 18.12
C ALA A 46 -19.72 -9.80 18.63
N VAL A 47 -18.92 -9.73 19.69
CA VAL A 47 -18.37 -8.45 20.18
C VAL A 47 -17.53 -7.78 19.10
N LEU A 48 -16.64 -8.52 18.42
CA LEU A 48 -15.79 -8.01 17.32
C LEU A 48 -16.58 -7.60 16.06
N ALA A 49 -17.72 -8.26 15.82
CA ALA A 49 -18.63 -7.89 14.74
C ALA A 49 -19.39 -6.59 15.06
N ALA A 50 -19.77 -6.42 16.33
CA ALA A 50 -20.53 -5.28 16.85
C ALA A 50 -19.65 -4.09 17.28
N THR A 51 -18.31 -4.22 17.33
CA THR A 51 -17.44 -3.09 17.64
C THR A 51 -17.67 -1.94 16.64
N PRO A 52 -17.87 -0.71 17.11
CA PRO A 52 -17.99 0.47 16.26
C PRO A 52 -16.84 0.59 15.27
N ARG A 53 -17.12 1.09 14.06
CA ARG A 53 -16.10 1.24 12.99
C ARG A 53 -14.86 2.02 13.43
N PHE A 54 -14.96 2.90 14.43
CA PHE A 54 -13.83 3.67 14.96
C PHE A 54 -12.82 2.81 15.74
N LEU A 55 -13.25 1.72 16.39
CA LEU A 55 -12.38 0.79 17.13
C LEU A 55 -11.67 -0.21 16.20
N ARG A 56 -12.23 -0.49 15.02
CA ARG A 56 -11.54 -1.29 13.98
C ARG A 56 -10.27 -0.61 13.50
N GLY A 57 -10.29 0.72 13.35
CA GLY A 57 -9.08 1.49 13.03
C GLY A 57 -7.98 1.39 14.10
N ALA A 58 -8.35 1.16 15.36
CA ALA A 58 -7.38 0.95 16.44
C ALA A 58 -6.75 -0.46 16.42
N LEU A 59 -7.47 -1.47 15.91
CA LEU A 59 -6.93 -2.83 15.73
C LEU A 59 -6.09 -2.95 14.45
N ASP A 60 -6.46 -2.25 13.38
CA ASP A 60 -5.63 -2.15 12.16
C ASP A 60 -4.29 -1.42 12.45
N GLY A 61 -4.27 -0.58 13.50
CA GLY A 61 -3.07 0.07 14.05
C GLY A 61 -2.05 -0.87 14.71
N VAL A 62 -2.33 -2.17 14.83
CA VAL A 62 -1.36 -3.18 15.32
C VAL A 62 -0.33 -3.55 14.23
N THR A 63 -0.55 -3.14 12.98
CA THR A 63 0.51 -3.17 11.96
C THR A 63 1.38 -1.93 12.09
N THR A 64 2.19 -1.87 13.14
CA THR A 64 3.23 -0.85 13.32
C THR A 64 4.29 -0.98 12.22
N ARG A 65 4.02 -0.36 11.07
CA ARG A 65 5.00 0.01 10.03
C ARG A 65 4.87 1.49 9.65
N ASP A 66 3.89 2.21 10.19
CA ASP A 66 3.53 3.56 9.75
C ASP A 66 4.47 4.67 10.27
N ASP A 67 5.27 4.43 11.32
CA ASP A 67 6.11 5.47 11.93
C ASP A 67 7.55 5.56 11.39
N GLU A 68 8.08 4.56 10.68
CA GLU A 68 9.47 4.63 10.18
C GLU A 68 9.67 5.80 9.20
N SER A 69 8.65 6.12 8.40
CA SER A 69 8.72 7.22 7.42
C SER A 69 8.59 8.63 8.02
N ALA A 70 8.19 8.75 9.29
CA ALA A 70 8.00 10.04 9.95
C ALA A 70 9.33 10.70 10.38
N ASP A 71 10.28 9.88 10.81
CA ASP A 71 11.59 10.33 11.31
C ASP A 71 12.70 10.38 10.25
N MET A 72 12.42 9.85 9.05
CA MET A 72 13.36 9.89 7.93
C MET A 72 13.55 11.29 7.36
N SER A 73 14.76 11.62 6.93
CA SER A 73 15.04 12.72 6.00
C SER A 73 14.46 12.44 4.60
N GLY A 74 14.49 13.45 3.71
CA GLY A 74 14.01 13.30 2.32
C GLY A 74 14.77 12.21 1.55
N THR A 75 16.11 12.22 1.66
CA THR A 75 16.98 11.24 1.00
C THR A 75 16.83 9.85 1.59
N GLU A 76 16.65 9.72 2.91
CA GLU A 76 16.36 8.42 3.53
C GLU A 76 15.01 7.85 3.08
N PHE A 77 14.02 8.72 2.87
CA PHE A 77 12.73 8.31 2.31
C PHE A 77 12.88 7.80 0.87
N GLU A 78 13.66 8.49 0.03
CA GLU A 78 13.99 8.01 -1.32
C GLU A 78 14.69 6.65 -1.30
N ASP A 79 15.69 6.47 -0.44
CA ASP A 79 16.41 5.21 -0.27
C ASP A 79 15.49 4.07 0.22
N TYR A 80 14.55 4.38 1.11
CA TYR A 80 13.52 3.44 1.56
C TYR A 80 12.63 2.96 0.41
N ILE A 81 12.11 3.89 -0.40
CA ILE A 81 11.29 3.56 -1.58
C ILE A 81 12.10 2.75 -2.60
N ALA A 82 13.37 3.13 -2.83
CA ALA A 82 14.28 2.39 -3.69
C ALA A 82 14.54 0.97 -3.16
N GLY A 83 14.67 0.78 -1.84
CA GLY A 83 14.79 -0.51 -1.19
C GLY A 83 13.59 -1.43 -1.46
N ILE A 84 12.37 -0.89 -1.36
CA ILE A 84 11.14 -1.63 -1.70
C ILE A 84 11.14 -2.04 -3.19
N ALA A 85 11.53 -1.13 -4.08
CA ALA A 85 11.61 -1.41 -5.51
C ALA A 85 12.68 -2.49 -5.84
N ARG A 86 13.85 -2.43 -5.20
CA ARG A 86 14.90 -3.46 -5.33
C ARG A 86 14.42 -4.82 -4.84
N ALA A 87 13.67 -4.86 -3.74
CA ALA A 87 13.07 -6.09 -3.20
C ALA A 87 11.99 -6.70 -4.12
N CYS A 88 11.52 -5.97 -5.14
CA CYS A 88 10.71 -6.53 -6.22
C CYS A 88 11.53 -7.30 -7.27
N GLY A 89 12.87 -7.27 -7.21
CA GLY A 89 13.76 -7.88 -8.21
C GLY A 89 13.94 -7.01 -9.47
N LEU A 90 13.65 -5.71 -9.38
CA LEU A 90 13.71 -4.78 -10.50
C LEU A 90 15.03 -3.99 -10.47
N PRO A 91 15.59 -3.61 -11.64
CA PRO A 91 16.65 -2.62 -11.69
C PRO A 91 16.14 -1.29 -11.14
N VAL A 92 16.95 -0.63 -10.32
CA VAL A 92 16.65 0.66 -9.70
C VAL A 92 17.84 1.57 -9.86
N ILE A 93 17.59 2.79 -10.34
CA ILE A 93 18.58 3.85 -10.50
C ILE A 93 18.11 5.02 -9.66
N MET A 94 18.93 5.47 -8.71
CA MET A 94 18.76 6.75 -8.03
C MET A 94 19.28 7.85 -8.96
N THR A 95 18.53 8.94 -9.13
CA THR A 95 19.00 10.09 -9.91
C THR A 95 19.84 11.01 -9.04
N SER A 96 20.60 11.89 -9.69
CA SER A 96 21.42 12.89 -9.01
C SER A 96 20.54 13.97 -8.39
N ILE A 97 20.88 14.44 -7.19
CA ILE A 97 20.19 15.55 -6.48
C ILE A 97 20.06 16.83 -7.34
N THR A 98 20.92 17.01 -8.33
CA THR A 98 20.87 18.14 -9.28
C THR A 98 20.67 17.63 -10.70
N GLY A 99 19.71 18.22 -11.42
CA GLY A 99 19.46 17.91 -12.85
C GLY A 99 18.69 16.62 -13.08
N ASP A 100 17.92 16.17 -12.09
CA ASP A 100 17.04 14.99 -12.15
C ASP A 100 15.75 15.21 -12.96
N TRP A 101 15.41 16.48 -13.25
CA TRP A 101 14.16 16.90 -13.89
C TRP A 101 12.91 16.53 -13.08
N GLY A 102 13.03 16.37 -11.75
CA GLY A 102 11.91 15.95 -10.90
C GLY A 102 11.59 14.46 -10.97
N VAL A 103 12.62 13.62 -11.10
CA VAL A 103 12.51 12.16 -11.02
C VAL A 103 13.59 11.67 -10.06
N ASP A 104 13.23 11.19 -8.88
CA ASP A 104 14.22 10.75 -7.87
C ASP A 104 14.70 9.31 -8.14
N ILE A 105 13.79 8.46 -8.64
CA ILE A 105 14.06 7.03 -8.83
C ILE A 105 13.52 6.55 -10.18
N ILE A 106 14.34 5.78 -10.90
CA ILE A 106 13.94 5.07 -12.11
C ILE A 106 13.90 3.57 -11.81
N VAL A 107 12.78 2.92 -12.10
CA VAL A 107 12.56 1.49 -11.83
C VAL A 107 12.23 0.74 -13.10
N GLY A 108 12.82 -0.45 -13.27
CA GLY A 108 12.49 -1.40 -14.33
C GLY A 108 13.38 -1.27 -15.57
N LYS A 109 12.94 -1.88 -16.67
CA LYS A 109 13.62 -1.91 -17.97
C LYS A 109 12.70 -1.40 -19.06
N ARG A 110 13.27 -0.97 -20.18
CA ARG A 110 12.49 -0.63 -21.37
C ARG A 110 11.65 -1.83 -21.82
N PRO A 111 10.45 -1.61 -22.38
CA PRO A 111 9.81 -0.30 -22.61
C PRO A 111 9.05 0.26 -21.39
N ASN A 112 8.91 -0.50 -20.30
CA ASN A 112 8.01 -0.17 -19.18
C ASN A 112 8.74 0.43 -17.97
N ARG A 113 9.66 1.37 -18.21
CA ARG A 113 10.34 2.07 -17.12
C ARG A 113 9.40 3.02 -16.39
N LEU A 114 9.50 3.00 -15.08
CA LEU A 114 8.72 3.81 -14.15
C LEU A 114 9.62 4.91 -13.58
N ALA A 115 9.23 6.16 -13.77
CA ALA A 115 9.79 7.32 -13.08
C ALA A 115 9.02 7.55 -11.78
N ILE A 116 9.72 7.72 -10.67
CA ILE A 116 9.14 7.94 -9.35
C ILE A 116 9.70 9.24 -8.77
N GLN A 117 8.80 10.14 -8.36
CA GLN A 117 9.12 11.26 -7.48
C GLN A 117 8.67 10.92 -6.06
N CYS A 118 9.57 11.03 -5.11
CA CYS A 118 9.34 10.92 -3.69
C CYS A 118 9.12 12.32 -3.10
N LYS A 119 8.10 12.46 -2.24
CA LYS A 119 7.87 13.69 -1.47
C LYS A 119 7.66 13.34 -0.01
N ARG A 120 8.64 13.68 0.83
CA ARG A 120 8.51 13.57 2.29
C ARG A 120 8.24 14.93 2.92
N GLN A 121 7.01 15.18 3.37
CA GLN A 121 6.62 16.50 3.87
C GLN A 121 5.49 16.45 4.90
N SER A 122 5.38 17.50 5.70
CA SER A 122 4.38 17.62 6.78
C SER A 122 2.98 18.00 6.29
N ARG A 123 2.85 18.43 5.03
CA ARG A 123 1.57 18.84 4.43
C ARG A 123 1.18 17.92 3.27
N PRO A 124 -0.10 17.90 2.87
CA PRO A 124 -0.52 17.19 1.67
C PRO A 124 0.25 17.63 0.42
N VAL A 125 0.55 16.69 -0.47
CA VAL A 125 1.31 16.92 -1.70
C VAL A 125 0.43 17.61 -2.75
N GLY A 126 0.98 18.69 -3.31
CA GLY A 126 0.35 19.53 -4.33
C GLY A 126 0.55 19.01 -5.75
N ALA A 127 -0.08 19.70 -6.71
CA ALA A 127 0.01 19.35 -8.13
C ALA A 127 1.43 19.49 -8.73
N SER A 128 2.31 20.28 -8.11
CA SER A 128 3.68 20.48 -8.60
C SER A 128 4.47 19.17 -8.68
N ALA A 129 4.33 18.27 -7.71
CA ALA A 129 5.01 16.97 -7.72
C ALA A 129 4.60 16.11 -8.93
N ILE A 130 3.35 16.24 -9.38
CA ILE A 130 2.85 15.53 -10.56
C ILE A 130 3.43 16.18 -11.82
N GLN A 131 3.44 17.51 -11.88
CA GLN A 131 4.00 18.26 -13.02
C GLN A 131 5.48 17.93 -13.23
N GLU A 132 6.25 17.91 -12.13
CA GLU A 132 7.66 17.54 -12.09
C GLU A 132 7.90 16.16 -12.70
N VAL A 133 7.29 15.10 -12.14
CA VAL A 133 7.54 13.73 -12.60
C VAL A 133 7.01 13.46 -14.01
N VAL A 134 5.88 14.08 -14.39
CA VAL A 134 5.30 13.94 -15.74
C VAL A 134 6.19 14.60 -16.79
N ALA A 135 6.76 15.76 -16.49
CA ALA A 135 7.69 16.43 -17.38
C ALA A 135 9.08 15.75 -17.40
N GLY A 136 9.53 15.22 -16.26
CA GLY A 136 10.83 14.56 -16.12
C GLY A 136 10.91 13.15 -16.70
N ALA A 137 9.81 12.40 -16.69
CA ALA A 137 9.81 11.00 -17.16
C ALA A 137 10.33 10.82 -18.60
N PRO A 138 9.93 11.64 -19.61
CA PRO A 138 10.51 11.56 -20.95
C PRO A 138 12.01 11.85 -20.99
N MET A 139 12.51 12.76 -20.15
CA MET A 139 13.95 13.07 -20.05
C MET A 139 14.77 11.88 -19.56
N GLN A 140 14.14 10.96 -18.84
CA GLN A 140 14.71 9.71 -18.34
C GLN A 140 14.24 8.48 -19.13
N ASP A 141 13.61 8.67 -20.30
CA ASP A 141 13.03 7.62 -21.15
C ASP A 141 12.13 6.63 -20.35
N CYS A 142 11.31 7.17 -19.45
CA CYS A 142 10.31 6.45 -18.67
C CYS A 142 8.94 6.63 -19.31
N THR A 143 8.14 5.57 -19.32
CA THR A 143 6.80 5.54 -19.94
C THR A 143 5.67 5.57 -18.92
N LYS A 144 6.01 5.38 -17.64
CA LYS A 144 5.07 5.42 -16.51
C LYS A 144 5.60 6.36 -15.45
N THR A 145 4.70 6.98 -14.71
CA THR A 145 5.01 7.95 -13.66
C THR A 145 4.32 7.56 -12.36
N MET A 146 4.97 7.86 -11.25
CA MET A 146 4.42 7.69 -9.91
C MET A 146 4.91 8.80 -8.99
N VAL A 147 4.05 9.26 -8.09
CA VAL A 147 4.46 10.05 -6.93
C VAL A 147 4.21 9.25 -5.67
N VAL A 148 5.24 9.15 -4.82
CA VAL A 148 5.18 8.45 -3.53
C VAL A 148 5.38 9.46 -2.41
N THR A 149 4.57 9.40 -1.37
CA THR A 149 4.67 10.33 -0.24
C THR A 149 4.28 9.69 1.09
N ASN A 150 4.80 10.24 2.18
CA ASN A 150 4.40 9.91 3.55
C ASN A 150 3.12 10.65 4.00
N ASN A 151 2.46 11.38 3.09
CA ASN A 151 1.28 12.18 3.37
C ASN A 151 0.14 11.87 2.38
N GLU A 152 -0.92 12.67 2.41
CA GLU A 152 -2.02 12.61 1.45
C GLU A 152 -1.77 13.53 0.25
N PHE A 153 -2.54 13.33 -0.82
CA PHE A 153 -2.55 14.22 -1.98
C PHE A 153 -3.72 15.20 -1.92
N THR A 154 -3.47 16.44 -2.34
CA THR A 154 -4.52 17.44 -2.54
C THR A 154 -5.50 17.01 -3.65
N PRO A 155 -6.76 17.51 -3.65
CA PRO A 155 -7.71 17.22 -4.73
C PRO A 155 -7.20 17.63 -6.11
N ALA A 156 -6.48 18.74 -6.20
CA ALA A 156 -5.86 19.21 -7.45
C ALA A 156 -4.77 18.24 -7.94
N ALA A 157 -3.93 17.73 -7.04
CA ALA A 157 -2.93 16.72 -7.37
C ALA A 157 -3.57 15.43 -7.89
N ARG A 158 -4.62 14.94 -7.24
CA ARG A 158 -5.36 13.74 -7.68
C ARG A 158 -5.96 13.92 -9.07
N LYS A 159 -6.62 15.06 -9.32
CA LYS A 159 -7.19 15.38 -10.64
C LYS A 159 -6.14 15.46 -11.74
N LEU A 160 -4.99 16.06 -11.44
CA LEU A 160 -3.90 16.16 -12.41
C LEU A 160 -3.25 14.79 -12.69
N ALA A 161 -3.07 13.98 -11.64
CA ALA A 161 -2.52 12.64 -11.77
C ALA A 161 -3.41 11.74 -12.65
N GLU A 162 -4.73 11.80 -12.45
CA GLU A 162 -5.70 11.10 -13.28
C GLU A 162 -5.59 11.50 -14.76
N LEU A 163 -5.49 12.80 -15.05
CA LEU A 163 -5.37 13.31 -16.42
C LEU A 163 -4.11 12.81 -17.14
N HIS A 164 -3.00 12.65 -16.40
CA HIS A 164 -1.71 12.26 -16.97
C HIS A 164 -1.37 10.77 -16.76
N GLY A 165 -2.27 9.98 -16.16
CA GLY A 165 -2.01 8.58 -15.83
C GLY A 165 -0.85 8.39 -14.83
N CYS A 166 -0.62 9.36 -13.96
CA CYS A 166 0.40 9.29 -12.91
C CYS A 166 -0.15 8.52 -11.71
N GLU A 167 0.54 7.47 -11.27
CA GLU A 167 0.13 6.69 -10.10
C GLU A 167 0.44 7.47 -8.81
N LEU A 168 -0.52 7.49 -7.88
CA LEU A 168 -0.34 8.13 -6.58
C LEU A 168 -0.27 7.07 -5.49
N VAL A 169 0.79 7.13 -4.68
CA VAL A 169 0.95 6.27 -3.49
C VAL A 169 1.09 7.19 -2.28
N GLY A 170 -0.01 7.34 -1.54
CA GLY A 170 -0.02 8.11 -0.29
C GLY A 170 0.35 7.25 0.91
N ARG A 171 0.29 7.85 2.11
CA ARG A 171 0.55 7.14 3.37
C ARG A 171 -0.24 5.83 3.50
N SER A 172 -1.54 5.87 3.25
CA SER A 172 -2.41 4.69 3.34
C SER A 172 -2.07 3.59 2.33
N ASP A 173 -1.39 3.95 1.24
CA ASP A 173 -1.12 3.05 0.12
C ASP A 173 0.30 2.47 0.16
N LEU A 174 1.19 3.04 1.00
CA LEU A 174 2.58 2.58 1.17
C LEU A 174 2.70 1.08 1.48
N PRO A 175 1.87 0.45 2.34
CA PRO A 175 1.91 -1.00 2.55
C PRO A 175 1.71 -1.81 1.25
N GLY A 176 0.98 -1.25 0.29
CA GLY A 176 0.70 -1.84 -1.02
C GLY A 176 1.72 -1.52 -2.11
N LEU A 177 2.70 -0.66 -1.85
CA LEU A 177 3.62 -0.13 -2.87
C LEU A 177 4.31 -1.23 -3.69
N ARG A 178 4.70 -2.33 -3.05
CA ARG A 178 5.31 -3.49 -3.73
C ARG A 178 4.42 -4.05 -4.84
N ALA A 179 3.11 -4.16 -4.58
CA ALA A 179 2.16 -4.67 -5.55
C ALA A 179 1.97 -3.68 -6.71
N THR A 180 1.89 -2.38 -6.39
CA THR A 180 1.78 -1.30 -7.37
C THR A 180 2.98 -1.26 -8.31
N ILE A 181 4.21 -1.30 -7.79
CA ILE A 181 5.44 -1.31 -8.60
C ILE A 181 5.46 -2.51 -9.54
N ARG A 182 5.12 -3.71 -9.05
CA ARG A 182 5.07 -4.91 -9.89
C ARG A 182 4.06 -4.79 -11.02
N ARG A 183 2.84 -4.31 -10.72
CA ARG A 183 1.79 -4.08 -11.72
C ARG A 183 2.25 -3.12 -12.82
N LEU A 184 2.93 -2.04 -12.44
CA LEU A 184 3.36 -1.03 -13.41
C LEU A 184 4.54 -1.48 -14.26
N THR A 185 5.43 -2.32 -13.73
CA THR A 185 6.68 -2.74 -14.41
C THR A 185 6.57 -4.07 -15.15
N GLN A 186 5.44 -4.77 -15.07
CA GLN A 186 5.19 -5.97 -15.87
C GLN A 186 5.20 -5.66 -17.37
N PRO A 187 5.78 -6.54 -18.21
CA PRO A 187 5.58 -6.49 -19.66
C PRO A 187 4.09 -6.57 -19.97
N CYS A 188 3.60 -5.71 -20.86
CA CYS A 188 2.24 -5.87 -21.38
C CYS A 188 2.25 -7.17 -22.20
N GLU A 189 1.54 -8.22 -21.77
CA GLU A 189 1.30 -9.37 -22.64
C GLU A 189 0.57 -8.86 -23.89
N PRO A 190 1.05 -9.19 -25.11
CA PRO A 190 0.29 -8.86 -26.30
C PRO A 190 -1.04 -9.58 -26.21
N THR A 191 -2.14 -8.83 -26.21
CA THR A 191 -3.47 -9.36 -26.44
C THR A 191 -3.44 -10.13 -27.75
N GLU A 192 -3.37 -11.47 -27.70
CA GLU A 192 -3.60 -12.32 -28.86
C GLU A 192 -5.05 -12.10 -29.29
N VAL A 193 -5.23 -11.23 -30.28
CA VAL A 193 -6.48 -11.15 -31.04
C VAL A 193 -6.46 -12.34 -31.98
N SER A 194 -7.09 -13.44 -31.56
CA SER A 194 -7.49 -14.56 -32.43
C SER A 194 -8.71 -14.20 -33.26
#